data_AF-A0AAV8WMG7-F1
#
_entry.id   AF-A0AAV8WMG7-F1
#
_cell.length_a   1.000
_cell.length_b   1.000
_cell.length_c   1.000
_cell.angle_alpha   90.00
_cell.angle_beta   90.00
_cell.angle_gamma   90.00
#
_symmetry.space_group_name_H-M   'P 1'
#
loop_
_entity.id
_entity.type
_entity.pdbx_description
1 polymer ?
#
loop_
_entity_poly.entity_id
_entity_poly.type
_entity_poly.pdbx_seq_one_letter_code
_entity_poly.pdbx_strand_id
1 'polypeptide(L)'
;MESSIIKSLPGSPTEEDITTNKYDSNPAAALKVGLQKYYTVGTVLILIRLVSEYCVCSYDLQLLAPVIGRHLAELLRTFNSRSCQLVLGAGALRTAGLKTITSTNLALASRSLQLVLWMIPHIRAHFNALMSESLGGFDVVEKDIGHHIQQLETKVLSIMNALLGDQLNEWDAKPPVPSKQFRNISRHLTKLHEAVSSVLPEEQVNIVLMYFSIRLGIM
;
A
#
# COMPACT_ATOMS: atom_id res chain seq x y z
N MET A 1 42.24 26.41 14.02
CA MET A 1 42.09 25.56 12.82
C MET A 1 41.75 24.17 13.34
N GLU A 2 40.48 23.94 13.64
CA GLU A 2 39.99 22.71 14.28
C GLU A 2 39.77 21.62 13.22
N SER A 3 40.35 20.44 13.43
CA SER A 3 40.13 19.25 12.62
C SER A 3 38.82 18.58 13.02
N SER A 4 37.89 18.47 12.07
CA SER A 4 36.61 17.79 12.22
C SER A 4 36.80 16.26 12.29
N ILE A 5 36.47 15.69 13.44
CA ILE A 5 36.43 14.24 13.67
C ILE A 5 35.25 13.65 12.90
N ILE A 6 35.53 12.80 11.92
CA ILE A 6 34.53 11.98 11.22
C ILE A 6 33.98 10.97 12.24
N LYS A 7 32.70 11.10 12.61
CA LYS A 7 31.98 10.05 13.36
C LYS A 7 31.75 8.87 12.42
N SER A 8 32.45 7.77 12.65
CA SER A 8 32.25 6.48 11.99
C SER A 8 30.82 5.97 12.21
N LEU A 9 30.29 5.24 11.21
CA LEU A 9 29.01 4.54 11.32
C LEU A 9 29.02 3.54 12.49
N PRO A 10 27.86 3.28 13.14
CA PRO A 10 27.76 2.23 14.14
C PRO A 10 28.10 0.87 13.52
N GLY A 11 28.92 0.08 14.21
CA GLY A 11 29.28 -1.27 13.79
C GLY A 11 28.08 -2.23 13.79
N SER A 12 28.21 -3.35 13.09
CA SER A 12 27.23 -4.43 13.13
C SER A 12 27.07 -4.98 14.55
N PRO A 13 25.85 -5.37 14.96
CA PRO A 13 25.61 -5.89 16.30
C PRO A 13 26.46 -7.13 16.55
N THR A 14 27.10 -7.17 17.72
CA THR A 14 27.82 -8.36 18.20
C THR A 14 26.87 -9.25 19.00
N GLU A 15 27.17 -10.54 19.10
CA GLU A 15 26.33 -11.53 19.80
C GLU A 15 26.06 -11.17 21.29
N GLU A 16 26.85 -10.27 21.88
CA GLU A 16 26.66 -9.77 23.24
C GLU A 16 25.52 -8.75 23.38
N ASP A 17 25.11 -8.07 22.29
CA ASP A 17 23.98 -7.12 22.28
C ASP A 17 22.60 -7.82 22.42
N ILE A 18 22.57 -9.16 22.31
CA ILE A 18 21.35 -9.98 22.37
C ILE A 18 20.84 -10.11 23.82
N THR A 19 21.66 -9.83 24.84
CA THR A 19 21.34 -10.15 26.25
C THR A 19 20.81 -8.98 27.08
N THR A 20 20.81 -7.75 26.57
CA THR A 20 20.15 -6.63 27.24
C THR A 20 18.77 -6.36 26.64
N ASN A 21 17.74 -6.87 27.32
CA ASN A 21 16.32 -6.56 27.12
C ASN A 21 16.06 -5.04 26.98
N LYS A 22 16.03 -4.51 25.75
CA LYS A 22 15.59 -3.14 25.44
C LYS A 22 14.72 -3.05 24.18
N TYR A 23 13.92 -4.07 23.91
CA TYR A 23 12.87 -4.02 22.90
C TYR A 23 11.54 -4.59 23.42
N ASP A 24 11.10 -4.11 24.59
CA ASP A 24 9.67 -4.14 24.97
C ASP A 24 8.89 -3.06 24.20
N SER A 25 9.06 -3.05 22.87
CA SER A 25 8.28 -2.21 21.98
C SER A 25 7.35 -3.13 21.19
N ASN A 26 6.10 -3.22 21.64
CA ASN A 26 5.02 -3.79 20.84
C ASN A 26 5.16 -3.22 19.41
N PRO A 27 5.25 -4.05 18.36
CA PRO A 27 5.57 -3.58 17.02
C PRO A 27 4.63 -2.45 16.62
N ALA A 28 5.20 -1.35 16.12
CA ALA A 28 4.40 -0.19 15.73
C ALA A 28 3.36 -0.62 14.68
N ALA A 29 2.09 -0.27 14.93
CA ALA A 29 0.97 -0.68 14.08
C ALA A 29 1.03 -0.12 12.65
N ALA A 30 1.89 0.88 12.41
CA ALA A 30 2.10 1.50 11.10
C ALA A 30 3.57 1.86 10.89
N LEU A 31 4.03 1.76 9.64
CA LEU A 31 5.31 2.31 9.22
C LEU A 31 5.18 3.83 9.03
N LYS A 32 6.11 4.61 9.59
CA LYS A 32 6.13 6.07 9.39
C LYS A 32 7.15 6.43 8.31
N VAL A 33 6.69 7.10 7.26
CA VAL A 33 7.53 7.60 6.16
C VAL A 33 7.32 9.11 6.05
N GLY A 34 8.34 9.88 6.39
CA GLY A 34 8.22 11.33 6.55
C GLY A 34 7.14 11.69 7.60
N LEU A 35 6.12 12.43 7.16
CA LEU A 35 4.98 12.81 7.99
C LEU A 35 3.82 11.81 7.93
N GLN A 36 3.86 10.82 7.02
CA GLN A 36 2.73 9.95 6.73
C GLN A 36 2.87 8.59 7.42
N LYS A 37 1.74 8.04 7.89
CA LYS A 37 1.64 6.68 8.42
C LYS A 37 1.13 5.72 7.36
N TYR A 38 1.78 4.58 7.23
CA TYR A 38 1.48 3.49 6.31
C TYR A 38 1.07 2.24 7.09
N TYR A 39 -0.25 2.02 7.16
CA TYR A 39 -0.82 0.75 7.62
C TYR A 39 -0.77 -0.23 6.45
N THR A 40 0.03 -1.29 6.58
CA THR A 40 0.35 -2.22 5.50
C THR A 40 0.44 -3.65 5.98
N VAL A 41 0.53 -4.60 5.05
CA VAL A 41 0.70 -6.02 5.35
C VAL A 41 2.17 -6.40 5.46
N GLY A 42 2.50 -7.42 6.27
CA GLY A 42 3.88 -7.84 6.50
C GLY A 42 4.68 -8.15 5.22
N THR A 43 4.03 -8.65 4.17
CA THR A 43 4.68 -8.94 2.89
C THR A 43 5.36 -7.72 2.25
N VAL A 44 4.79 -6.51 2.38
CA VAL A 44 5.45 -5.31 1.84
C VAL A 44 6.70 -4.95 2.64
N LEU A 45 6.72 -5.23 3.95
CA LEU A 45 7.90 -4.98 4.78
C LEU A 45 9.05 -5.91 4.38
N ILE A 46 8.75 -7.16 4.04
CA ILE A 46 9.72 -8.10 3.47
C ILE A 46 10.24 -7.56 2.13
N LEU A 47 9.36 -7.06 1.26
CA LEU A 47 9.77 -6.46 0.00
C LEU A 47 10.70 -5.26 0.21
N ILE A 48 10.42 -4.38 1.17
CA ILE A 48 11.28 -3.22 1.49
C ILE A 48 12.68 -3.68 1.88
N ARG A 49 12.77 -4.71 2.72
CA ARG A 49 14.05 -5.30 3.11
C ARG A 49 14.80 -5.86 1.90
N LEU A 50 14.13 -6.61 1.04
CA LEU A 50 14.72 -7.12 -0.20
C LEU A 50 15.21 -5.97 -1.09
N VAL A 51 14.41 -4.93 -1.29
CA VAL A 51 14.83 -3.74 -2.06
C VAL A 51 16.12 -3.15 -1.49
N SER A 52 16.20 -3.00 -0.17
CA SER A 52 17.42 -2.50 0.50
C SER A 52 18.63 -3.40 0.25
N GLU A 53 18.45 -4.73 0.32
CA GLU A 53 19.52 -5.70 0.06
C GLU A 53 20.01 -5.62 -1.41
N TYR A 54 19.11 -5.42 -2.38
CA TYR A 54 19.49 -5.17 -3.78
C TYR A 54 20.25 -3.84 -3.95
N CYS A 55 19.84 -2.78 -3.25
CA CYS A 55 20.55 -1.50 -3.26
C CYS A 55 21.97 -1.63 -2.69
N VAL A 56 22.15 -2.29 -1.54
CA VAL A 56 23.47 -2.56 -0.96
C VAL A 56 24.32 -3.41 -1.90
N CYS A 57 23.77 -4.51 -2.43
CA CYS A 57 24.47 -5.38 -3.36
C CYS A 57 24.94 -4.63 -4.63
N SER A 58 24.10 -3.75 -5.20
CA SER A 58 24.51 -2.94 -6.35
C SER A 58 25.59 -1.91 -6.04
N TYR A 59 25.64 -1.40 -4.81
CA TYR A 59 26.69 -0.49 -4.36
C TYR A 59 28.04 -1.21 -4.19
N ASP A 60 28.01 -2.41 -3.60
CA ASP A 60 29.21 -3.23 -3.37
C ASP A 60 29.76 -3.82 -4.68
N LEU A 61 28.86 -4.17 -5.61
CA LEU A 61 29.18 -4.79 -6.91
C LEU A 61 28.74 -3.90 -8.06
N GLN A 62 29.32 -2.70 -8.17
CA GLN A 62 28.90 -1.69 -9.16
C GLN A 62 28.93 -2.17 -10.60
N LEU A 63 29.88 -3.05 -10.96
CA LEU A 63 29.95 -3.66 -12.30
C LEU A 63 28.68 -4.47 -12.65
N LEU A 64 28.00 -5.01 -11.63
CA LEU A 64 26.76 -5.77 -11.76
C LEU A 64 25.51 -4.92 -11.51
N ALA A 65 25.64 -3.64 -11.17
CA ALA A 65 24.50 -2.76 -10.88
C ALA A 65 23.41 -2.76 -11.98
N PRO A 66 23.75 -2.79 -13.30
CA PRO A 66 22.72 -2.89 -14.35
C PRO A 66 21.94 -4.22 -14.34
N VAL A 67 22.58 -5.33 -13.95
CA VAL A 67 21.92 -6.64 -13.84
C VAL A 67 21.05 -6.68 -12.58
N ILE A 68 21.59 -6.22 -11.46
CA ILE A 68 20.90 -6.17 -10.16
C ILE A 68 19.66 -5.28 -10.26
N GLY A 69 19.78 -4.11 -10.89
CA GLY A 69 18.64 -3.19 -11.06
C GLY A 69 17.53 -3.75 -11.95
N ARG A 70 17.87 -4.51 -13.01
CA ARG A 70 16.87 -5.23 -13.82
C ARG A 70 16.11 -6.29 -13.02
N HIS A 71 16.82 -7.07 -12.20
CA HIS A 71 16.19 -8.05 -11.31
C HIS A 71 15.33 -7.39 -10.23
N LEU A 72 15.75 -6.25 -9.68
CA LEU A 72 14.94 -5.48 -8.75
C LEU A 72 13.63 -4.99 -9.41
N ALA A 73 13.71 -4.46 -10.64
CA ALA A 73 12.52 -4.05 -11.38
C ALA A 73 11.58 -5.25 -11.68
N GLU A 74 12.14 -6.44 -11.94
CA GLU A 74 11.36 -7.67 -12.10
C GLU A 74 10.71 -8.15 -10.79
N LEU A 75 11.42 -8.06 -9.66
CA LEU A 75 10.87 -8.34 -8.34
C LEU A 75 9.66 -7.43 -8.03
N LEU A 76 9.78 -6.13 -8.29
CA LEU A 76 8.69 -5.17 -8.10
C LEU A 76 7.49 -5.46 -9.02
N ARG A 77 7.73 -5.79 -10.30
CA ARG A 77 6.67 -6.23 -11.22
C ARG A 77 5.99 -7.51 -10.75
N THR A 78 6.76 -8.47 -10.23
CA THR A 78 6.23 -9.72 -9.69
C THR A 78 5.34 -9.47 -8.48
N PHE A 79 5.77 -8.61 -7.56
CA PHE A 79 4.96 -8.20 -6.42
C PHE A 79 3.64 -7.53 -6.86
N ASN A 80 3.69 -6.60 -7.83
CA ASN A 80 2.51 -5.93 -8.35
C ASN A 80 1.52 -6.94 -8.99
N SER A 81 2.04 -7.78 -9.90
CA SER A 81 1.25 -8.82 -10.59
C SER A 81 0.60 -9.79 -9.61
N ARG A 82 1.35 -10.28 -8.62
CA ARG A 82 0.82 -11.22 -7.62
C ARG A 82 -0.23 -10.56 -6.73
N SER A 83 -0.02 -9.31 -6.34
CA SER A 83 -1.00 -8.53 -5.56
C SER A 83 -2.30 -8.35 -6.35
N CYS A 84 -2.21 -8.03 -7.64
CA CYS A 84 -3.37 -7.88 -8.52
C CYS A 84 -4.15 -9.20 -8.63
N GLN A 85 -3.47 -10.31 -8.89
CA GLN A 85 -4.09 -11.64 -8.97
C GLN A 85 -4.79 -12.03 -7.67
N LEU A 86 -4.16 -11.78 -6.52
CA LEU A 86 -4.72 -12.16 -5.22
C LEU A 86 -5.96 -11.35 -4.88
N VAL A 87 -5.92 -10.04 -5.15
CA VAL A 87 -6.95 -9.09 -4.71
C VAL A 87 -8.02 -8.88 -5.78
N LEU A 88 -7.66 -8.37 -6.95
CA LEU A 88 -8.61 -8.12 -8.05
C LEU A 88 -9.00 -9.41 -8.78
N GLY A 89 -8.06 -10.33 -8.96
CA GLY A 89 -8.29 -11.65 -9.59
C GLY A 89 -8.92 -12.69 -8.66
N ALA A 90 -9.31 -12.30 -7.44
CA ALA A 90 -9.88 -13.15 -6.40
C ALA A 90 -9.03 -14.41 -6.08
N GLY A 91 -7.72 -14.36 -6.38
CA GLY A 91 -6.80 -15.47 -6.13
C GLY A 91 -6.67 -15.82 -4.66
N ALA A 92 -6.83 -14.84 -3.75
CA ALA A 92 -6.79 -15.07 -2.32
C ALA A 92 -7.97 -15.93 -1.81
N LEU A 93 -9.11 -15.95 -2.52
CA LEU A 93 -10.22 -16.84 -2.16
C LEU A 93 -9.82 -18.31 -2.34
N ARG A 94 -9.04 -18.61 -3.38
CA ARG A 94 -8.59 -19.97 -3.72
C ARG A 94 -7.35 -20.39 -2.96
N THR A 95 -6.40 -19.47 -2.80
CA THR A 95 -5.04 -19.78 -2.32
C THR A 95 -4.84 -19.49 -0.83
N ALA A 96 -5.59 -18.54 -0.26
CA ALA A 96 -5.52 -18.17 1.16
C ALA A 96 -6.78 -18.57 1.94
N GLY A 97 -7.76 -19.22 1.30
CA GLY A 97 -8.98 -19.71 1.96
C GLY A 97 -9.93 -18.62 2.44
N LEU A 98 -9.80 -17.39 1.93
CA LEU A 98 -10.71 -16.30 2.26
C LEU A 98 -12.11 -16.55 1.65
N LYS A 99 -13.16 -16.22 2.40
CA LYS A 99 -14.54 -16.30 1.90
C LYS A 99 -14.89 -15.14 0.96
N THR A 100 -14.31 -13.96 1.20
CA THR A 100 -14.56 -12.75 0.42
C THR A 100 -13.35 -11.81 0.44
N ILE A 101 -13.24 -10.95 -0.57
CA ILE A 101 -12.30 -9.83 -0.58
C ILE A 101 -13.01 -8.61 0.04
N THR A 102 -12.56 -8.17 1.21
CA THR A 102 -13.17 -7.07 1.95
C THR A 102 -12.64 -5.71 1.51
N SER A 103 -13.34 -4.63 1.85
CA SER A 103 -12.85 -3.25 1.65
C SER A 103 -11.53 -3.00 2.38
N THR A 104 -11.31 -3.62 3.54
CA THR A 104 -10.03 -3.55 4.27
C THR A 104 -8.90 -4.22 3.47
N ASN A 105 -9.15 -5.35 2.81
CA ASN A 105 -8.14 -5.99 1.94
C ASN A 105 -7.77 -5.07 0.77
N LEU A 106 -8.75 -4.41 0.15
CA LEU A 106 -8.54 -3.44 -0.92
C LEU A 106 -7.72 -2.23 -0.44
N ALA A 107 -8.07 -1.67 0.73
CA ALA A 107 -7.36 -0.54 1.32
C ALA A 107 -5.91 -0.90 1.68
N LEU A 108 -5.68 -2.06 2.30
CA LEU A 108 -4.34 -2.54 2.65
C LEU A 108 -3.47 -2.80 1.42
N ALA A 109 -4.04 -3.39 0.37
CA ALA A 109 -3.36 -3.57 -0.91
C ALA A 109 -2.97 -2.21 -1.52
N SER A 110 -3.92 -1.26 -1.56
CA SER A 110 -3.67 0.09 -2.07
C SER A 110 -2.55 0.80 -1.28
N ARG A 111 -2.59 0.79 0.06
CA ARG A 111 -1.53 1.39 0.89
C ARG A 111 -0.18 0.72 0.73
N SER A 112 -0.15 -0.59 0.58
CA SER A 112 1.10 -1.32 0.34
C SER A 112 1.71 -0.92 -1.00
N LEU A 113 0.89 -0.78 -2.04
CA LEU A 113 1.33 -0.31 -3.36
C LEU A 113 1.77 1.16 -3.36
N GLN A 114 1.06 2.04 -2.65
CA GLN A 114 1.46 3.44 -2.48
C GLN A 114 2.81 3.57 -1.76
N LEU A 115 3.12 2.66 -0.83
CA LEU A 115 4.43 2.61 -0.17
C LEU A 115 5.53 2.22 -1.15
N VAL A 116 5.30 1.19 -1.95
CA VAL A 116 6.25 0.77 -2.99
C VAL A 116 6.45 1.91 -4.00
N LEU A 117 5.37 2.56 -4.44
CA LEU A 117 5.41 3.70 -5.35
C LEU A 117 6.26 4.85 -4.80
N TRP A 118 6.13 5.14 -3.50
CA TRP A 118 6.94 6.16 -2.84
C TRP A 118 8.45 5.83 -2.86
N MET A 119 8.82 4.55 -2.82
CA MET A 119 10.23 4.14 -2.85
C MET A 119 10.88 4.22 -4.23
N ILE A 120 10.12 4.07 -5.31
CA ILE A 120 10.64 4.02 -6.68
C ILE A 120 11.59 5.19 -7.03
N PRO A 121 11.28 6.46 -6.76
CA PRO A 121 12.19 7.56 -7.08
C PRO A 121 13.54 7.44 -6.35
N HIS A 122 13.55 6.92 -5.12
CA HIS A 122 14.79 6.70 -4.35
C HIS A 122 15.62 5.55 -4.93
N ILE A 123 14.95 4.46 -5.34
CA ILE A 123 15.59 3.33 -6.03
C ILE A 123 16.21 3.82 -7.35
N ARG A 124 15.45 4.59 -8.14
CA ARG A 124 15.93 5.15 -9.42
C ARG A 124 17.16 6.04 -9.21
N ALA A 125 17.11 6.95 -8.23
CA ALA A 125 18.23 7.82 -7.90
C ALA A 125 19.48 7.03 -7.48
N HIS A 126 19.32 5.98 -6.67
CA HIS A 126 20.40 5.08 -6.26
C HIS A 126 21.08 4.43 -7.46
N PHE A 127 20.32 3.78 -8.34
CA PHE A 127 20.90 3.12 -9.51
C PHE A 127 21.52 4.12 -10.49
N ASN A 128 20.88 5.27 -10.74
CA ASN A 128 21.43 6.32 -11.60
C ASN A 128 22.75 6.90 -11.09
N ALA A 129 23.04 6.84 -9.79
CA ALA A 129 24.34 7.25 -9.25
C ALA A 129 25.45 6.24 -9.53
N LEU A 130 25.10 4.98 -9.85
CA LEU A 130 26.04 3.88 -10.07
C LEU A 130 26.28 3.58 -11.56
N MET A 131 25.50 4.16 -12.47
CA MET A 131 25.58 3.86 -13.90
C MET A 131 25.34 5.10 -14.76
N SER A 132 25.90 5.12 -15.96
CA SER A 132 25.75 6.21 -16.93
C SER A 132 24.39 6.24 -17.63
N GLU A 133 23.70 5.09 -17.71
CA GLU A 133 22.42 4.94 -18.42
C GLU A 133 21.29 4.58 -17.46
N SER A 134 20.16 5.29 -17.55
CA SER A 134 19.00 5.03 -16.69
C SER A 134 18.30 3.71 -17.02
N LEU A 135 17.85 3.00 -15.99
CA LEU A 135 17.03 1.79 -16.12
C LEU A 135 15.56 2.14 -16.32
N GLY A 136 15.09 2.12 -17.58
CA GLY A 136 13.67 2.36 -17.91
C GLY A 136 12.67 1.35 -17.31
N GLY A 137 13.16 0.22 -16.77
CA GLY A 137 12.31 -0.78 -16.11
C GLY A 137 11.57 -0.23 -14.89
N PHE A 138 12.14 0.74 -14.16
CA PHE A 138 11.47 1.35 -13.00
C PHE A 138 10.31 2.28 -13.40
N ASP A 139 10.38 2.91 -14.57
CA ASP A 139 9.31 3.78 -15.09
C ASP A 139 8.06 2.95 -15.43
N VAL A 140 8.27 1.77 -16.00
CA VAL A 140 7.19 0.81 -16.27
C VAL A 140 6.56 0.32 -14.96
N VAL A 141 7.39 -0.04 -13.96
CA VAL A 141 6.92 -0.44 -12.63
C VAL A 141 6.08 0.66 -11.98
N GLU A 142 6.54 1.91 -12.02
CA GLU A 142 5.84 3.07 -11.45
C GLU A 142 4.45 3.23 -12.06
N LYS A 143 4.39 3.21 -13.40
CA LYS A 143 3.13 3.31 -14.15
C LYS A 143 2.18 2.16 -13.82
N ASP A 144 2.67 0.93 -13.82
CA ASP A 144 1.84 -0.26 -13.59
C ASP A 144 1.29 -0.31 -12.15
N ILE A 145 2.09 0.10 -11.16
CA ILE A 145 1.64 0.20 -9.76
C ILE A 145 0.60 1.32 -9.61
N GLY A 146 0.83 2.48 -10.22
CA GLY A 146 -0.13 3.58 -10.23
C GLY A 146 -1.47 3.16 -10.84
N HIS A 147 -1.44 2.45 -11.96
CA HIS A 147 -2.65 1.90 -12.58
C HIS A 147 -3.38 0.91 -11.67
N HIS A 148 -2.65 0.01 -11.01
CA HIS A 148 -3.24 -0.96 -10.10
C HIS A 148 -3.90 -0.29 -8.88
N ILE A 149 -3.31 0.78 -8.32
CA ILE A 149 -3.94 1.58 -7.26
C ILE A 149 -5.29 2.14 -7.74
N GLN A 150 -5.36 2.72 -8.94
CA GLN A 150 -6.61 3.24 -9.51
C GLN A 150 -7.67 2.15 -9.72
N GLN A 151 -7.26 0.94 -10.11
CA GLN A 151 -8.16 -0.20 -10.25
C GLN A 151 -8.74 -0.64 -8.90
N LEU A 152 -7.93 -0.62 -7.84
CA LEU A 152 -8.39 -0.91 -6.48
C LEU A 152 -9.40 0.13 -5.99
N GLU A 153 -9.14 1.42 -6.20
CA GLU A 153 -10.06 2.51 -5.86
C GLU A 153 -11.38 2.36 -6.62
N THR A 154 -11.32 2.14 -7.94
CA THR A 154 -12.49 1.88 -8.78
C THR A 154 -13.29 0.68 -8.28
N LYS A 155 -12.61 -0.39 -7.83
CA LYS A 155 -13.27 -1.58 -7.30
C LYS A 155 -14.02 -1.29 -6.01
N VAL A 156 -13.45 -0.51 -5.09
CA VAL A 156 -14.12 -0.07 -3.85
C VAL A 156 -15.40 0.69 -4.20
N LEU A 157 -15.30 1.66 -5.12
CA LEU A 157 -16.45 2.47 -5.54
C LEU A 157 -17.54 1.61 -6.21
N SER A 158 -17.13 0.69 -7.09
CA SER A 158 -18.05 -0.22 -7.79
C SER A 158 -18.82 -1.13 -6.83
N ILE A 159 -18.13 -1.75 -5.86
CA ILE A 159 -18.78 -2.62 -4.85
C ILE A 159 -19.82 -1.82 -4.06
N MET A 160 -19.45 -0.63 -3.62
CA MET A 160 -20.34 0.18 -2.81
C MET A 160 -21.53 0.72 -3.62
N ASN A 161 -21.30 1.14 -4.86
CA ASN A 161 -22.38 1.56 -5.77
C ASN A 161 -23.39 0.44 -6.00
N ALA A 162 -22.94 -0.81 -6.16
CA ALA A 162 -23.85 -1.95 -6.27
C ALA A 162 -24.70 -2.11 -5.00
N LEU A 163 -24.05 -2.12 -3.82
CA LEU A 163 -24.75 -2.25 -2.53
C LEU A 163 -25.76 -1.13 -2.26
N LEU A 164 -25.45 0.10 -2.66
CA LEU A 164 -26.36 1.24 -2.53
C LEU A 164 -27.49 1.16 -3.56
N GLY A 165 -27.16 0.82 -4.81
CA GLY A 165 -28.12 0.64 -5.89
C GLY A 165 -29.18 -0.41 -5.55
N ASP A 166 -28.78 -1.55 -5.01
CA ASP A 166 -29.70 -2.61 -4.58
C ASP A 166 -30.71 -2.10 -3.53
N GLN A 167 -30.24 -1.31 -2.55
CA GLN A 167 -31.13 -0.73 -1.54
C GLN A 167 -32.05 0.36 -2.11
N LEU A 168 -31.58 1.16 -3.06
CA LEU A 168 -32.38 2.21 -3.69
C LEU A 168 -33.43 1.64 -4.64
N ASN A 169 -33.12 0.57 -5.36
CA ASN A 169 -34.06 -0.10 -6.27
C ASN A 169 -35.25 -0.73 -5.52
N GLU A 170 -35.02 -1.21 -4.30
CA GLU A 170 -36.07 -1.75 -3.43
C GLU A 170 -36.75 -0.68 -2.56
N TRP A 171 -36.30 0.57 -2.63
CA TRP A 171 -36.82 1.61 -1.76
C TRP A 171 -38.18 2.10 -2.23
N ASP A 172 -39.07 2.31 -1.25
CA ASP A 172 -40.41 2.85 -1.43
C ASP A 172 -40.65 3.94 -0.40
N ALA A 173 -41.31 5.02 -0.82
CA ALA A 173 -41.50 6.24 -0.04
C ALA A 173 -42.67 6.09 0.94
N LYS A 174 -42.48 5.25 1.97
CA LYS A 174 -43.48 4.98 2.99
C LYS A 174 -42.90 4.96 4.41
N PRO A 175 -43.72 5.23 5.44
CA PRO A 175 -43.33 5.03 6.83
C PRO A 175 -42.89 3.60 7.13
N PRO A 176 -42.01 3.39 8.13
CA PRO A 176 -41.39 4.38 9.00
C PRO A 176 -40.17 5.07 8.36
N VAL A 177 -39.89 6.31 8.80
CA VAL A 177 -38.67 7.04 8.45
C VAL A 177 -37.69 6.98 9.65
N PRO A 178 -36.41 6.61 9.45
CA PRO A 178 -35.81 6.16 8.20
C PRO A 178 -36.26 4.75 7.78
N SER A 179 -36.45 4.56 6.47
CA SER A 179 -36.84 3.26 5.90
C SER A 179 -35.77 2.19 6.18
N LYS A 180 -36.15 0.91 6.04
CA LYS A 180 -35.21 -0.21 6.20
C LYS A 180 -34.01 -0.07 5.23
N GLN A 181 -34.28 0.33 4.00
CA GLN A 181 -33.29 0.52 2.94
C GLN A 181 -32.30 1.64 3.30
N PHE A 182 -32.78 2.80 3.76
CA PHE A 182 -31.90 3.89 4.19
C PHE A 182 -31.07 3.52 5.43
N ARG A 183 -31.62 2.75 6.37
CA ARG A 183 -30.83 2.21 7.50
C ARG A 183 -29.73 1.25 7.03
N ASN A 184 -30.00 0.44 6.02
CA ASN A 184 -29.01 -0.45 5.41
C ASN A 184 -27.94 0.33 4.65
N ILE A 185 -28.31 1.36 3.88
CA ILE A 185 -27.39 2.29 3.21
C ILE A 185 -26.43 2.92 4.22
N SER A 186 -26.98 3.49 5.30
CA SER A 186 -26.18 4.07 6.39
C SER A 186 -25.21 3.03 6.96
N ARG A 187 -25.68 1.80 7.24
CA ARG A 187 -24.83 0.71 7.73
C ARG A 187 -23.71 0.35 6.75
N HIS A 188 -23.98 0.27 5.46
CA HIS A 188 -22.96 -0.02 4.46
C HIS A 188 -21.90 1.10 4.40
N LEU A 189 -22.32 2.37 4.47
CA LEU A 189 -21.42 3.53 4.48
C LEU A 189 -20.54 3.55 5.73
N THR A 190 -21.13 3.29 6.91
CA THR A 190 -20.36 3.21 8.17
C THR A 190 -19.31 2.11 8.10
N LYS A 191 -19.67 0.91 7.64
CA LYS A 191 -18.71 -0.20 7.50
C LYS A 191 -17.61 0.11 6.51
N LEU A 192 -17.93 0.76 5.39
CA LEU A 192 -16.92 1.20 4.43
C LEU A 192 -15.96 2.20 5.10
N HIS A 193 -16.50 3.22 5.77
CA HIS A 193 -15.72 4.22 6.49
C HIS A 193 -14.77 3.60 7.51
N GLU A 194 -15.26 2.71 8.38
CA GLU A 194 -14.44 1.99 9.36
C GLU A 194 -13.30 1.20 8.68
N ALA A 195 -13.61 0.52 7.58
CA ALA A 195 -12.63 -0.27 6.83
C ALA A 195 -11.55 0.59 6.17
N VAL A 196 -11.88 1.76 5.64
CA VAL A 196 -10.91 2.63 4.95
C VAL A 196 -10.18 3.58 5.89
N SER A 197 -10.83 4.13 6.92
CA SER A 197 -10.23 5.09 7.87
C SER A 197 -9.17 4.48 8.78
N SER A 198 -9.25 3.16 9.01
CA SER A 198 -8.23 2.42 9.75
C SER A 198 -6.91 2.25 8.97
N VAL A 199 -6.90 2.54 7.67
CA VAL A 199 -5.80 2.19 6.76
C VAL A 199 -5.34 3.37 5.90
N LEU A 200 -6.27 4.13 5.33
CA LEU A 200 -6.03 5.24 4.41
C LEU A 200 -5.80 6.56 5.16
N PRO A 201 -5.06 7.51 4.56
CA PRO A 201 -4.98 8.89 5.04
C PRO A 201 -6.35 9.58 4.99
N GLU A 202 -6.57 10.53 5.90
CA GLU A 202 -7.83 11.27 6.03
C GLU A 202 -8.30 11.92 4.72
N GLU A 203 -7.37 12.49 3.94
CA GLU A 203 -7.67 13.07 2.62
C GLU A 203 -8.31 12.05 1.65
N GLN A 204 -7.76 10.83 1.57
CA GLN A 204 -8.31 9.78 0.70
C GLN A 204 -9.66 9.28 1.20
N VAL A 205 -9.83 9.17 2.53
CA VAL A 205 -11.12 8.81 3.15
C VAL A 205 -12.18 9.85 2.79
N ASN A 206 -11.84 11.14 2.90
CA ASN A 206 -12.75 12.24 2.58
C ASN A 206 -13.16 12.23 1.11
N ILE A 207 -12.24 11.96 0.18
CA ILE A 207 -12.54 11.84 -1.26
C ILE A 207 -13.57 10.71 -1.48
N VAL A 208 -13.37 9.54 -0.87
CA VAL A 208 -14.29 8.40 -1.00
C VAL A 208 -15.68 8.75 -0.44
N LEU A 209 -15.76 9.40 0.74
CA LEU A 209 -17.04 9.79 1.32
C LEU A 209 -17.74 10.91 0.52
N MET A 210 -16.99 11.87 0.01
CA MET A 210 -17.51 12.96 -0.81
C MET A 210 -18.17 12.42 -2.09
N TYR A 211 -17.52 11.44 -2.75
CA TYR A 211 -18.09 10.77 -3.92
C TYR A 211 -19.49 10.20 -3.65
N PHE A 212 -19.69 9.50 -2.52
CA PHE A 212 -21.00 8.94 -2.18
C PHE A 212 -22.02 9.99 -1.72
N SER A 213 -21.56 11.06 -1.08
CA SER A 213 -22.43 12.16 -0.66
C SER A 213 -23.07 12.87 -1.85
N ILE A 214 -22.27 13.17 -2.88
CA ILE A 214 -22.75 13.73 -4.15
C ILE A 214 -23.69 12.74 -4.86
N ARG A 215 -23.32 11.45 -4.89
CA ARG A 215 -24.13 10.43 -5.56
C ARG A 215 -25.52 10.25 -4.94
N LEU A 216 -25.61 10.35 -3.62
CA LEU A 216 -26.87 10.26 -2.89
C LEU A 216 -27.67 11.57 -2.86
N GLY A 217 -27.14 12.65 -3.45
CA GLY A 217 -27.79 13.97 -3.47
C GLY A 217 -27.88 14.61 -2.08
N ILE A 218 -26.92 14.30 -1.19
CA ILE A 218 -26.87 14.84 0.18
C ILE A 218 -26.16 16.21 0.22
N MET A 219 -25.39 16.51 -0.83
CA MET A 219 -24.63 17.75 -1.02
C MET A 219 -24.89 18.29 -2.43
#